data_AF-A0A352TS30-F1
#
_entry.id   AF-A0A352TS30-F1
#
_cell.length_a   1.000
_cell.length_b   1.000
_cell.length_c   1.000
_cell.angle_alpha   90.00
_cell.angle_beta   90.00
_cell.angle_gamma   90.00
#
_symmetry.space_group_name_H-M   'P 1'
#
loop_
_entity.id
_entity.type
_entity.pdbx_description
1 polymer ?
#
loop_
_entity_poly.entity_id
_entity_poly.type
_entity_poly.pdbx_seq_one_letter_code
_entity_poly.pdbx_strand_id
1 'polypeptide(L)'
;MKKVITMFIIFVSLITIQACQSETPNLVISKVFDAISTSNNAIELYNPTNETISLNDVEIRIYNNGSTTEGGDHTITLNGTLEPANYYVISGNNTTDSLLLEQTDFTFDSNLPFNGNDVIELFYKNQKVDQFGLLGFDINFSVDLTMIRLGHKEDYVASLEYDQYNFIAYLPDTFIYLKNDDHEIKTLEQLYQGPQLEQRYLDTPYVDPDNNELGYGGAVIVNNTGVADGDTAYFQAMNGYPGGSMRYFYLNTPEVDGGNVSAEPWGYVASTYNKEYLLNDPTSKTIRVQSIPGNSLQEGYGRNLGLVWVNGALSQFWIVAEGLSEDVGTQYQIYDYLLTYKNVPYLTFLRFAQYRAELNGWGTKGYPNNPDGEKSPDWNYDTRRNTTQNPVWTPHLQLPWI
;
A
#
# COMPACT_ATOMS: atom_id res chain seq x y z
N MET A 1 42.56 62.66 -49.40
CA MET A 1 41.52 62.17 -48.48
C MET A 1 41.75 60.68 -48.22
N LYS A 2 42.38 60.32 -47.09
CA LYS A 2 42.38 58.94 -46.57
C LYS A 2 42.26 59.04 -45.05
N LYS A 3 41.08 58.74 -44.52
CA LYS A 3 40.78 58.73 -43.08
C LYS A 3 41.31 57.41 -42.51
N VAL A 4 42.19 57.50 -41.51
CA VAL A 4 42.62 56.37 -40.68
C VAL A 4 41.64 56.30 -39.51
N ILE A 5 40.96 55.17 -39.34
CA ILE A 5 40.07 54.89 -38.22
C ILE A 5 40.82 53.96 -37.26
N THR A 6 41.16 54.47 -36.09
CA THR A 6 41.73 53.70 -34.99
C THR A 6 40.57 53.12 -34.17
N MET A 7 40.48 51.78 -34.13
CA MET A 7 39.46 51.06 -33.35
C MET A 7 40.04 50.73 -31.97
N PHE A 8 39.44 51.29 -30.92
CA PHE A 8 39.81 51.05 -29.53
C PHE A 8 38.98 49.87 -29.01
N ILE A 9 39.63 48.76 -28.64
CA ILE A 9 38.97 47.60 -28.04
C ILE A 9 38.98 47.79 -26.52
N ILE A 10 37.80 47.99 -25.94
CA ILE A 10 37.61 48.03 -24.48
C ILE A 10 37.34 46.58 -24.03
N PHE A 11 38.26 46.02 -23.26
CA PHE A 11 38.12 44.72 -22.62
C PHE A 11 37.36 44.91 -21.31
N VAL A 12 36.06 44.59 -21.28
CA VAL A 12 35.26 44.54 -20.04
C VAL A 12 35.36 43.11 -19.51
N SER A 13 36.08 42.90 -18.41
CA SER A 13 36.07 41.63 -17.70
C SER A 13 34.74 41.47 -16.96
N LEU A 14 33.89 40.56 -17.40
CA LEU A 14 32.75 40.09 -16.62
C LEU A 14 33.29 39.28 -15.43
N ILE A 15 33.17 39.83 -14.22
CA ILE A 15 33.31 39.07 -12.98
C ILE A 15 31.97 38.38 -12.75
N THR A 16 31.90 37.08 -13.05
CA THR A 16 30.79 36.22 -12.64
C THR A 16 30.94 35.92 -11.16
N ILE A 17 30.08 36.53 -10.34
CA ILE A 17 29.91 36.14 -8.94
C ILE A 17 29.14 34.82 -8.97
N GLN A 18 29.85 33.69 -8.91
CA GLN A 18 29.23 32.39 -8.70
C GLN A 18 28.78 32.35 -7.24
N ALA A 19 27.48 32.57 -6.99
CA ALA A 19 26.91 32.24 -5.70
C ALA A 19 27.03 30.71 -5.55
N CYS A 20 27.80 30.25 -4.57
CA CYS A 20 27.82 28.85 -4.18
C CYS A 20 26.47 28.57 -3.49
N GLN A 21 25.42 28.27 -4.26
CA GLN A 21 24.25 27.61 -3.70
C GLN A 21 24.71 26.22 -3.28
N SER A 22 24.69 25.92 -1.98
CA SER A 22 24.83 24.53 -1.57
C SER A 22 23.59 23.80 -2.07
N GLU A 23 23.78 22.84 -2.98
CA GLU A 23 22.74 21.94 -3.42
C GLU A 23 22.15 21.22 -2.19
N THR A 24 20.83 21.15 -2.13
CA THR A 24 20.11 20.40 -1.10
C THR A 24 20.39 18.91 -1.35
N PRO A 25 20.99 18.17 -0.40
CA PRO A 25 21.35 16.79 -0.63
C PRO A 25 20.11 15.92 -0.76
N ASN A 26 20.19 14.84 -1.55
CA ASN A 26 19.17 13.80 -1.58
C ASN A 26 19.26 12.99 -0.27
N LEU A 27 18.49 13.40 0.74
CA LEU A 27 18.33 12.74 2.02
C LEU A 27 16.86 12.33 2.16
N VAL A 28 16.58 11.06 2.42
CA VAL A 28 15.21 10.54 2.40
C VAL A 28 14.78 10.01 3.76
N ILE A 29 13.51 10.21 4.08
CA ILE A 29 12.75 9.41 5.04
C ILE A 29 12.56 8.05 4.38
N SER A 30 13.30 7.06 4.86
CA SER A 30 13.29 5.70 4.32
C SER A 30 12.29 4.79 5.02
N LYS A 31 12.11 4.97 6.34
CA LYS A 31 11.11 4.25 7.13
C LYS A 31 10.50 5.13 8.20
N VAL A 32 9.21 4.92 8.48
CA VAL A 32 8.49 5.51 9.62
C VAL A 32 7.81 4.38 10.38
N PHE A 33 8.00 4.35 11.69
CA PHE A 33 7.41 3.36 12.58
C PHE A 33 6.43 4.10 13.50
N ASP A 34 5.14 4.05 13.17
CA ASP A 34 4.09 4.34 14.14
C ASP A 34 3.82 3.04 14.89
N ALA A 35 4.48 2.89 16.03
CA ALA A 35 4.48 1.68 16.81
C ALA A 35 3.21 1.57 17.63
N ILE A 36 2.80 0.33 17.96
CA ILE A 36 1.62 0.08 18.82
C ILE A 36 1.75 0.83 20.16
N SER A 37 2.99 0.94 20.65
CA SER A 37 3.32 1.83 21.74
C SER A 37 4.11 3.02 21.24
N THR A 38 3.59 4.22 21.46
CA THR A 38 4.25 5.48 21.06
C THR A 38 5.64 5.69 21.64
N SER A 39 6.05 4.93 22.68
CA SER A 39 7.44 4.91 23.15
C SER A 39 8.44 4.35 22.15
N ASN A 40 7.95 3.51 21.24
CA ASN A 40 8.77 2.86 20.23
C ASN A 40 8.59 3.49 18.84
N ASN A 41 7.99 4.69 18.77
CA ASN A 41 7.93 5.44 17.52
C ASN A 41 9.34 5.78 17.04
N ALA A 42 9.58 5.61 15.75
CA ALA A 42 10.89 5.81 15.14
C ALA A 42 10.79 6.38 13.72
N ILE A 43 11.81 7.13 13.33
CA ILE A 43 12.00 7.63 11.96
C ILE A 43 13.40 7.19 11.51
N GLU A 44 13.50 6.60 10.33
CA GLU A 44 14.78 6.22 9.71
C GLU A 44 15.05 7.06 8.48
N LEU A 45 16.18 7.77 8.50
CA LEU A 45 16.71 8.46 7.34
C LEU A 45 17.71 7.58 6.59
N TYR A 46 17.80 7.76 5.28
CA TYR A 46 18.80 7.10 4.44
C TYR A 46 19.51 8.11 3.53
N ASN A 47 20.82 7.95 3.39
CA ASN A 47 21.64 8.70 2.45
C ASN A 47 21.94 7.85 1.21
N PRO A 48 21.15 7.96 0.12
CA PRO A 48 21.42 7.26 -1.15
C PRO A 48 22.60 7.85 -1.93
N THR A 49 23.19 8.97 -1.49
CA THR A 49 24.27 9.64 -2.23
C THR A 49 25.63 9.00 -1.98
N ASN A 50 26.62 9.45 -2.75
CA ASN A 50 28.02 9.05 -2.60
C ASN A 50 28.83 10.00 -1.70
N GLU A 51 28.19 10.99 -1.07
CA GLU A 51 28.84 11.99 -0.24
C GLU A 51 28.30 11.95 1.20
N THR A 52 29.16 12.23 2.18
CA THR A 52 28.75 12.32 3.58
C THR A 52 27.87 13.57 3.78
N ILE A 53 26.71 13.41 4.40
CA ILE A 53 25.79 14.51 4.72
C ILE A 53 26.01 14.94 6.18
N SER A 54 26.19 16.24 6.43
CA SER A 54 26.14 16.75 7.81
C SER A 54 24.69 16.90 8.26
N LEU A 55 24.37 16.33 9.42
CA LEU A 55 23.04 16.36 10.02
C LEU A 55 22.84 17.57 10.96
N ASN A 56 23.89 18.35 11.23
CA ASN A 56 23.80 19.54 12.10
C ASN A 56 22.86 20.63 11.54
N ASP A 57 22.63 20.63 10.24
CA ASP A 57 21.70 21.54 9.54
C ASP A 57 20.38 20.84 9.16
N VAL A 58 20.15 19.62 9.65
CA VAL A 58 18.95 18.83 9.37
C VAL A 58 17.95 18.96 10.52
N GLU A 59 16.70 19.25 10.16
CA GLU A 59 15.57 19.32 11.08
C GLU A 59 14.47 18.37 10.62
N ILE A 60 13.86 17.67 11.56
CA ILE A 60 12.57 17.01 11.35
C ILE A 60 11.50 17.92 11.94
N ARG A 61 10.49 18.26 11.14
CA ARG A 61 9.32 19.03 11.56
C ARG A 61 8.09 18.15 11.52
N ILE A 62 7.38 18.08 12.64
CA ILE A 62 6.19 17.25 12.80
C ILE A 62 4.98 18.17 12.91
N TYR A 63 3.91 17.81 12.21
CA TYR A 63 2.65 18.55 12.17
C TYR A 63 1.54 17.60 12.60
N ASN A 64 0.91 17.88 13.73
CA ASN A 64 -0.06 16.96 14.31
C ASN A 64 -1.48 17.24 13.80
N ASN A 65 -2.25 16.17 13.55
CA ASN A 65 -3.70 16.22 13.28
C ASN A 65 -4.11 17.28 12.25
N GLY A 66 -3.45 17.27 11.08
CA GLY A 66 -3.73 18.21 9.98
C GLY A 66 -3.23 19.65 10.21
N SER A 67 -2.35 19.88 11.18
CA SER A 67 -1.72 21.18 11.41
C SER A 67 -0.95 21.69 10.16
N THR A 68 -0.86 23.02 10.06
CA THR A 68 -0.10 23.74 9.03
C THR A 68 0.79 24.82 9.66
N THR A 69 1.06 24.73 10.97
CA THR A 69 1.85 25.70 11.72
C THR A 69 3.23 25.91 11.08
N GLU A 70 3.60 27.15 10.78
CA GLU A 70 4.93 27.46 10.24
C GLU A 70 6.03 26.98 11.22
N GLY A 71 6.94 26.13 10.74
CA GLY A 71 7.98 25.51 11.56
C GLY A 71 7.62 24.15 12.18
N GLY A 72 6.37 23.68 11.99
CA GLY A 72 5.86 22.46 12.62
C GLY A 72 5.38 22.71 14.06
N ASP A 73 4.56 21.79 14.58
CA ASP A 73 4.16 21.81 16.00
C ASP A 73 5.31 21.31 16.89
N HIS A 74 6.16 20.44 16.34
CA HIS A 74 7.40 19.99 16.95
C HIS A 74 8.57 20.06 15.96
N THR A 75 9.74 20.47 16.45
CA THR A 75 10.98 20.50 15.67
C THR A 75 12.05 19.69 16.39
N ILE A 76 12.71 18.79 15.66
CA ILE A 76 13.82 17.97 16.13
C ILE A 76 15.05 18.34 15.31
N THR A 77 16.00 19.06 15.92
CA THR A 77 17.29 19.37 15.29
C THR A 77 18.24 18.19 15.47
N LEU A 78 18.71 17.62 14.37
CA LEU A 78 19.63 16.49 14.39
C LEU A 78 21.08 16.96 14.58
N ASN A 79 22.00 16.03 14.73
CA ASN A 79 23.42 16.31 14.82
C ASN A 79 24.27 15.18 14.24
N GLY A 80 25.56 15.43 14.06
CA GLY A 80 26.49 14.44 13.54
C GLY A 80 26.56 14.42 12.01
N THR A 81 26.83 13.24 11.46
CA THR A 81 27.06 13.00 10.02
C THR A 81 26.46 11.67 9.61
N LEU A 82 25.97 11.61 8.38
CA LEU A 82 25.45 10.39 7.76
C LEU A 82 26.31 10.03 6.54
N GLU A 83 27.02 8.91 6.65
CA GLU A 83 27.89 8.41 5.58
C GLU A 83 27.08 7.97 4.34
N PRO A 84 27.73 7.92 3.17
CA PRO A 84 27.14 7.35 1.95
C PRO A 84 26.55 5.96 2.16
N ALA A 85 25.39 5.71 1.55
CA ALA A 85 24.67 4.43 1.58
C ALA A 85 24.39 3.90 3.00
N ASN A 86 24.25 4.79 3.98
CA ASN A 86 24.02 4.45 5.39
C ASN A 86 22.71 5.04 5.92
N TYR A 87 22.28 4.54 7.08
CA TYR A 87 21.01 4.87 7.72
C TYR A 87 21.24 5.67 9.01
N TYR A 88 20.24 6.44 9.41
CA TYR A 88 20.23 7.20 10.66
C TYR A 88 18.87 7.04 11.35
N VAL A 89 18.84 6.41 12.52
CA VAL A 89 17.61 6.08 13.25
C VAL A 89 17.39 7.06 14.39
N ILE A 90 16.19 7.64 14.42
CA ILE A 90 15.72 8.56 15.45
C ILE A 90 14.65 7.85 16.29
N SER A 91 14.80 7.84 17.62
CA SER A 91 13.78 7.36 18.56
C SER A 91 13.74 8.20 19.85
N GLY A 92 12.78 7.92 20.73
CA GLY A 92 12.66 8.60 22.03
C GLY A 92 13.59 8.07 23.13
N ASN A 93 13.84 8.88 24.17
CA ASN A 93 14.65 8.49 25.34
C ASN A 93 14.02 7.42 26.24
N ASN A 94 12.74 7.13 26.01
CA ASN A 94 11.95 6.16 26.74
C ASN A 94 11.53 4.97 25.87
N THR A 95 12.19 4.77 24.72
CA THR A 95 12.10 3.54 23.93
C THR A 95 12.27 2.31 24.82
N THR A 96 11.33 1.38 24.69
CA THR A 96 11.26 0.15 25.50
C THR A 96 11.64 -1.10 24.71
N ASP A 97 11.52 -1.05 23.37
CA ASP A 97 11.98 -2.14 22.50
C ASP A 97 13.52 -2.18 22.43
N SER A 98 14.10 -3.35 22.68
CA SER A 98 15.55 -3.51 22.74
C SER A 98 16.25 -3.41 21.38
N LEU A 99 15.60 -3.88 20.31
CA LEU A 99 16.18 -3.86 18.98
C LEU A 99 16.20 -2.42 18.45
N LEU A 100 15.09 -1.69 18.62
CA LEU A 100 15.07 -0.26 18.30
C LEU A 100 16.12 0.50 19.09
N LEU A 101 16.20 0.29 20.42
CA LEU A 101 17.18 0.98 21.28
C LEU A 101 18.63 0.73 20.84
N GLU A 102 18.96 -0.50 20.41
CA GLU A 102 20.29 -0.85 19.90
C GLU A 102 20.62 -0.15 18.57
N GLN A 103 19.60 0.06 17.73
CA GLN A 103 19.76 0.67 16.40
C GLN A 103 19.65 2.20 16.43
N THR A 104 19.17 2.83 17.50
CA THR A 104 19.00 4.29 17.58
C THR A 104 20.33 5.05 17.51
N ASP A 105 20.45 6.01 16.57
CA ASP A 105 21.58 6.92 16.45
C ASP A 105 21.33 8.27 17.15
N PHE A 106 20.06 8.72 17.16
CA PHE A 106 19.65 9.95 17.82
C PHE A 106 18.49 9.70 18.78
N THR A 107 18.67 10.16 20.01
CA THR A 107 17.66 10.07 21.06
C THR A 107 17.00 11.42 21.31
N PHE A 108 15.70 11.53 21.04
CA PHE A 108 14.89 12.69 21.40
C PHE A 108 14.52 12.66 22.90
N ASP A 109 14.49 13.82 23.57
CA ASP A 109 14.24 13.92 25.03
C ASP A 109 12.74 13.78 25.40
N SER A 110 12.06 12.82 24.78
CA SER A 110 10.68 12.37 25.02
C SER A 110 10.36 11.23 24.03
N ASN A 111 9.11 10.76 23.99
CA ASN A 111 8.56 10.08 22.80
C ASN A 111 8.67 10.97 21.57
N LEU A 112 8.81 10.36 20.39
CA LEU A 112 8.57 11.09 19.14
C LEU A 112 7.09 11.49 19.06
N PRO A 113 6.76 12.78 18.89
CA PRO A 113 5.42 13.29 19.06
C PRO A 113 4.62 13.18 17.75
N PHE A 114 4.49 11.97 17.20
CA PHE A 114 3.66 11.69 16.04
C PHE A 114 2.85 10.41 16.24
N ASN A 115 1.76 10.25 15.49
CA ASN A 115 1.08 8.98 15.22
C ASN A 115 0.52 8.98 13.77
N GLY A 116 -0.26 7.96 13.41
CA GLY A 116 -0.59 7.61 12.04
C GLY A 116 -1.42 8.57 11.17
N ASN A 117 -1.74 9.78 11.63
CA ASN A 117 -2.30 10.88 10.83
C ASN A 117 -1.40 12.12 10.76
N ASP A 118 -0.22 12.08 11.38
CA ASP A 118 0.66 13.23 11.50
C ASP A 118 1.67 13.31 10.33
N VAL A 119 2.07 14.53 9.99
CA VAL A 119 3.02 14.77 8.89
C VAL A 119 4.41 14.95 9.44
N ILE A 120 5.38 14.35 8.76
CA ILE A 120 6.81 14.44 9.04
C ILE A 120 7.46 15.07 7.81
N GLU A 121 7.98 16.29 7.95
CA GLU A 121 8.78 16.95 6.93
C GLU A 121 10.25 16.97 7.34
N LEU A 122 11.13 16.71 6.38
CA LEU A 122 12.58 16.78 6.55
C LEU A 122 13.09 18.08 5.94
N PHE A 123 13.87 18.84 6.69
CA PHE A 123 14.46 20.10 6.26
C PHE A 123 15.99 20.04 6.32
N TYR A 124 16.66 20.66 5.36
CA TYR A 124 18.10 20.91 5.35
C TYR A 124 18.34 22.40 5.13
N LYS A 125 19.02 23.08 6.06
CA LYS A 125 19.26 24.54 6.01
C LYS A 125 18.00 25.35 5.72
N ASN A 126 16.90 25.05 6.43
CA ASN A 126 15.57 25.65 6.25
C ASN A 126 14.90 25.44 4.87
N GLN A 127 15.40 24.52 4.05
CA GLN A 127 14.71 24.09 2.83
C GLN A 127 14.13 22.70 3.03
N LYS A 128 12.86 22.50 2.66
CA LYS A 128 12.25 21.17 2.69
C LYS A 128 12.96 20.25 1.69
N VAL A 129 13.21 19.02 2.11
CA VAL A 129 13.91 17.99 1.36
C VAL A 129 12.99 16.82 1.05
N ASP A 130 12.26 16.34 2.05
CA ASP A 130 11.40 15.17 1.93
C ASP A 130 10.16 15.30 2.83
N GLN A 131 9.11 14.51 2.55
CA GLN A 131 7.86 14.56 3.28
C GLN A 131 7.20 13.19 3.37
N PHE A 132 6.64 12.90 4.54
CA PHE A 132 5.78 11.77 4.82
C PHE A 132 4.46 12.27 5.45
N GLY A 133 3.32 11.95 4.83
CA GLY A 133 1.99 12.44 5.21
C GLY A 133 1.50 13.66 4.42
N LEU A 134 0.19 13.90 4.42
CA LEU A 134 -0.45 15.01 3.67
C LEU A 134 -0.66 16.24 4.56
N LEU A 135 0.15 17.28 4.35
CA LEU A 135 0.06 18.53 5.12
C LEU A 135 -1.32 19.18 5.00
N GLY A 136 -1.91 19.56 6.14
CA GLY A 136 -3.23 20.18 6.21
C GLY A 136 -4.43 19.23 6.24
N PHE A 137 -4.19 17.91 6.24
CA PHE A 137 -5.26 16.91 6.30
C PHE A 137 -5.16 16.06 7.56
N ASP A 138 -6.27 15.92 8.27
CA ASP A 138 -6.42 15.02 9.42
C ASP A 138 -7.03 13.70 8.95
N ILE A 139 -6.18 12.82 8.41
CA ILE A 139 -6.58 11.49 7.94
C ILE A 139 -5.61 10.43 8.45
N ASN A 140 -6.13 9.30 8.92
CA ASN A 140 -5.31 8.16 9.28
C ASN A 140 -4.77 7.48 8.02
N PHE A 141 -3.44 7.41 7.87
CA PHE A 141 -2.79 6.75 6.73
C PHE A 141 -1.67 5.78 7.14
N SER A 142 -1.15 5.87 8.36
CA SER A 142 -0.08 4.99 8.85
C SER A 142 -0.26 4.52 10.30
N VAL A 143 -1.49 4.44 10.81
CA VAL A 143 -1.78 4.08 12.21
C VAL A 143 -1.33 2.65 12.51
N ASP A 144 -0.48 2.48 13.52
CA ASP A 144 0.07 1.18 13.96
C ASP A 144 0.72 0.40 12.81
N LEU A 145 1.55 1.06 12.00
CA LEU A 145 2.23 0.47 10.84
C LEU A 145 3.71 0.80 10.83
N THR A 146 4.47 -0.11 10.23
CA THR A 146 5.80 0.21 9.71
C THR A 146 5.67 0.60 8.24
N MET A 147 6.05 1.82 7.89
CA MET A 147 5.98 2.35 6.53
C MET A 147 7.38 2.36 5.95
N ILE A 148 7.62 1.59 4.89
CA ILE A 148 8.93 1.48 4.22
C ILE A 148 8.82 2.08 2.84
N ARG A 149 9.75 2.97 2.47
CA ARG A 149 9.79 3.59 1.14
C ARG A 149 9.83 2.50 0.05
N LEU A 150 9.04 2.70 -1.01
CA LEU A 150 8.96 1.82 -2.16
C LEU A 150 10.22 1.96 -3.02
N GLY A 151 10.75 0.84 -3.50
CA GLY A 151 11.84 0.77 -4.46
C GLY A 151 13.09 0.09 -3.92
N HIS A 152 14.14 0.05 -4.74
CA HIS A 152 15.47 -0.28 -4.27
C HIS A 152 16.08 0.93 -3.58
N LYS A 153 16.75 0.74 -2.44
CA LYS A 153 17.31 1.86 -1.67
C LYS A 153 18.26 2.74 -2.48
N GLU A 154 19.00 2.14 -3.40
CA GLU A 154 19.94 2.83 -4.29
C GLU A 154 19.24 3.85 -5.21
N ASP A 155 17.94 3.64 -5.46
CA ASP A 155 17.09 4.48 -6.30
C ASP A 155 16.21 5.45 -5.50
N TYR A 156 16.34 5.51 -4.17
CA TYR A 156 15.53 6.41 -3.36
C TYR A 156 15.82 7.87 -3.68
N VAL A 157 14.74 8.62 -3.91
CA VAL A 157 14.77 10.06 -4.18
C VAL A 157 13.82 10.77 -3.21
N ALA A 158 14.30 11.86 -2.62
CA ALA A 158 13.54 12.72 -1.74
C ALA A 158 12.39 13.39 -2.51
N SER A 159 11.23 13.52 -1.88
CA SER A 159 10.04 14.11 -2.51
C SER A 159 9.47 15.24 -1.67
N LEU A 160 9.24 16.38 -2.30
CA LEU A 160 8.59 17.53 -1.65
C LEU A 160 7.07 17.34 -1.47
N GLU A 161 6.51 16.32 -2.12
CA GLU A 161 5.11 15.95 -2.05
C GLU A 161 4.98 14.51 -1.59
N TYR A 162 4.00 14.25 -0.72
CA TYR A 162 3.71 12.91 -0.26
C TYR A 162 2.74 12.21 -1.21
N ASP A 163 3.16 11.04 -1.70
CA ASP A 163 2.29 10.04 -2.31
C ASP A 163 2.33 8.80 -1.41
N GLN A 164 1.16 8.36 -0.95
CA GLN A 164 1.05 7.16 -0.12
C GLN A 164 1.59 5.91 -0.82
N TYR A 165 1.58 5.88 -2.16
CA TYR A 165 2.09 4.75 -2.94
C TYR A 165 3.60 4.80 -3.15
N ASN A 166 4.30 5.82 -2.63
CA ASN A 166 5.75 5.81 -2.46
C ASN A 166 6.20 5.05 -1.20
N PHE A 167 5.26 4.50 -0.42
CA PHE A 167 5.54 3.70 0.77
C PHE A 167 4.71 2.42 0.78
N ILE A 168 5.28 1.36 1.31
CA ILE A 168 4.64 0.07 1.55
C ILE A 168 4.38 -0.04 3.04
N ALA A 169 3.14 -0.36 3.39
CA ALA A 169 2.78 -0.67 4.76
C ALA A 169 3.18 -2.11 5.11
N TYR A 170 3.87 -2.24 6.23
CA TYR A 170 4.27 -3.48 6.88
C TYR A 170 3.60 -3.57 8.25
N LEU A 171 3.65 -4.77 8.83
CA LEU A 171 3.23 -4.98 10.21
C LEU A 171 3.84 -3.96 11.18
N PRO A 172 3.10 -3.58 12.24
CA PRO A 172 3.65 -2.77 13.31
C PRO A 172 4.91 -3.40 13.91
N ASP A 173 5.75 -2.56 14.50
CA ASP A 173 6.91 -2.96 15.30
C ASP A 173 7.91 -3.88 14.56
N THR A 174 7.99 -3.80 13.22
CA THR A 174 8.94 -4.60 12.42
C THR A 174 10.36 -4.00 12.43
N PHE A 175 10.88 -3.74 13.63
CA PHE A 175 12.21 -3.16 13.85
C PHE A 175 13.37 -4.01 13.29
N ILE A 176 13.10 -5.28 12.95
CA ILE A 176 14.02 -6.15 12.19
C ILE A 176 14.49 -5.54 10.87
N TYR A 177 13.77 -4.55 10.33
CA TYR A 177 14.13 -3.85 9.10
C TYR A 177 14.90 -2.54 9.32
N LEU A 178 15.26 -2.19 10.56
CA LEU A 178 16.11 -1.04 10.83
C LEU A 178 17.54 -1.25 10.31
N LYS A 179 18.09 -0.20 9.70
CA LYS A 179 19.44 -0.14 9.12
C LYS A 179 19.78 -1.22 8.10
N ASN A 180 18.77 -1.81 7.48
CA ASN A 180 18.93 -2.80 6.43
C ASN A 180 17.84 -2.66 5.36
N ASP A 181 17.94 -3.53 4.36
CA ASP A 181 17.01 -3.62 3.25
C ASP A 181 16.58 -5.09 3.07
N ASP A 182 16.45 -5.85 4.16
CA ASP A 182 16.25 -7.30 4.11
C ASP A 182 14.76 -7.69 3.96
N HIS A 183 13.86 -6.70 3.94
CA HIS A 183 12.45 -6.92 3.65
C HIS A 183 12.25 -7.42 2.21
N GLU A 184 11.36 -8.37 2.02
CA GLU A 184 11.28 -9.09 0.75
C GLU A 184 10.46 -8.39 -0.34
N ILE A 185 9.49 -7.55 0.05
CA ILE A 185 8.57 -6.86 -0.88
C ILE A 185 8.98 -5.38 -0.99
N LYS A 186 9.75 -5.04 -2.01
CA LYS A 186 10.35 -3.71 -2.17
C LYS A 186 9.76 -2.93 -3.33
N THR A 187 9.36 -3.61 -4.40
CA THR A 187 9.03 -2.97 -5.68
C THR A 187 7.56 -3.10 -6.05
N LEU A 188 7.09 -2.23 -6.96
CA LEU A 188 5.77 -2.36 -7.56
C LEU A 188 5.60 -3.71 -8.26
N GLU A 189 6.64 -4.21 -8.93
CA GLU A 189 6.58 -5.52 -9.59
C GLU A 189 6.25 -6.64 -8.60
N GLN A 190 6.90 -6.65 -7.43
CA GLN A 190 6.64 -7.64 -6.38
C GLN A 190 5.25 -7.48 -5.75
N LEU A 191 4.80 -6.24 -5.52
CA LEU A 191 3.43 -5.98 -5.08
C LEU A 191 2.40 -6.45 -6.12
N TYR A 192 2.69 -6.28 -7.40
CA TYR A 192 1.82 -6.64 -8.51
C TYR A 192 1.73 -8.14 -8.80
N GLN A 193 2.63 -8.94 -8.23
CA GLN A 193 2.51 -10.40 -8.19
C GLN A 193 1.44 -10.87 -7.18
N GLY A 194 1.03 -9.99 -6.27
CA GLY A 194 0.02 -10.26 -5.24
C GLY A 194 0.53 -11.16 -4.11
N PRO A 195 -0.25 -11.28 -3.02
CA PRO A 195 0.13 -12.12 -1.90
C PRO A 195 0.00 -13.60 -2.25
N GLN A 196 0.86 -14.42 -1.65
CA GLN A 196 0.81 -15.88 -1.72
C GLN A 196 0.44 -16.48 -0.37
N LEU A 197 -0.33 -17.56 -0.39
CA LEU A 197 -0.77 -18.26 0.81
C LEU A 197 0.42 -18.97 1.48
N GLU A 198 0.80 -18.49 2.66
CA GLU A 198 1.90 -19.07 3.42
C GLU A 198 1.51 -20.36 4.14
N GLN A 199 2.49 -21.25 4.35
CA GLN A 199 2.31 -22.54 5.01
C GLN A 199 1.66 -22.40 6.40
N ARG A 200 1.99 -21.33 7.15
CA ARG A 200 1.43 -21.09 8.49
C ARG A 200 -0.10 -21.04 8.50
N TYR A 201 -0.73 -20.55 7.43
CA TYR A 201 -2.20 -20.52 7.31
C TYR A 201 -2.79 -21.88 6.94
N LEU A 202 -1.99 -22.78 6.34
CA LEU A 202 -2.41 -24.16 6.10
C LEU A 202 -2.40 -24.98 7.39
N ASP A 203 -1.50 -24.63 8.31
CA ASP A 203 -1.35 -25.29 9.61
C ASP A 203 -2.29 -24.69 10.67
N THR A 204 -2.87 -23.52 10.39
CA THR A 204 -3.82 -22.82 11.27
C THR A 204 -5.24 -23.39 11.09
N PRO A 205 -5.99 -23.65 12.18
CA PRO A 205 -7.41 -24.03 12.10
C PRO A 205 -8.28 -23.03 11.33
N TYR A 206 -9.30 -23.50 10.61
CA TYR A 206 -10.25 -22.61 9.93
C TYR A 206 -11.17 -21.89 10.93
N VAL A 207 -11.67 -22.61 11.93
CA VAL A 207 -12.54 -22.09 12.99
C VAL A 207 -11.72 -21.91 14.26
N ASP A 208 -12.03 -20.88 15.04
CA ASP A 208 -11.36 -20.63 16.31
C ASP A 208 -11.57 -21.81 17.28
N PRO A 209 -10.49 -22.43 17.80
CA PRO A 209 -10.58 -23.57 18.71
C PRO A 209 -11.34 -23.27 20.01
N ASP A 210 -11.34 -22.01 20.44
CA ASP A 210 -11.96 -21.53 21.67
C ASP A 210 -13.33 -20.88 21.41
N ASN A 211 -13.66 -20.55 20.15
CA ASN A 211 -14.96 -20.00 19.76
C ASN A 211 -15.43 -20.46 18.37
N ASN A 212 -16.39 -21.39 18.33
CA ASN A 212 -16.88 -21.97 17.07
C ASN A 212 -17.69 -21.02 16.16
N GLU A 213 -17.97 -19.79 16.60
CA GLU A 213 -18.64 -18.76 15.81
C GLU A 213 -17.65 -17.89 15.01
N LEU A 214 -16.35 -17.96 15.33
CA LEU A 214 -15.32 -17.09 14.78
C LEU A 214 -14.36 -17.84 13.84
N GLY A 215 -13.90 -17.11 12.83
CA GLY A 215 -12.75 -17.51 12.02
C GLY A 215 -11.45 -17.38 12.80
N TYR A 216 -10.48 -18.24 12.49
CA TYR A 216 -9.15 -18.22 13.10
C TYR A 216 -8.03 -17.90 12.12
N GLY A 217 -8.34 -17.74 10.82
CA GLY A 217 -7.36 -17.40 9.79
C GLY A 217 -6.81 -18.60 9.03
N GLY A 218 -7.22 -19.83 9.34
CA GLY A 218 -6.79 -21.03 8.62
C GLY A 218 -7.39 -21.16 7.22
N ALA A 219 -6.62 -21.74 6.31
CA ALA A 219 -6.99 -21.93 4.91
C ALA A 219 -7.14 -23.42 4.53
N VAL A 220 -8.35 -23.83 4.13
CA VAL A 220 -8.70 -25.24 3.94
C VAL A 220 -9.06 -25.53 2.49
N ILE A 221 -8.70 -26.74 2.01
CA ILE A 221 -9.06 -27.20 0.65
C ILE A 221 -10.57 -27.38 0.57
N VAL A 222 -11.15 -26.87 -0.51
CA VAL A 222 -12.56 -27.05 -0.87
C VAL A 222 -12.72 -27.36 -2.35
N ASN A 223 -13.88 -27.91 -2.71
CA ASN A 223 -14.30 -28.04 -4.09
C ASN A 223 -15.28 -26.92 -4.44
N ASN A 224 -15.04 -26.22 -5.56
CA ASN A 224 -16.00 -25.29 -6.14
C ASN A 224 -17.23 -26.05 -6.66
N THR A 225 -18.42 -25.61 -6.27
CA THR A 225 -19.71 -26.16 -6.72
C THR A 225 -20.52 -25.19 -7.59
N GLY A 226 -20.08 -23.93 -7.70
CA GLY A 226 -20.70 -22.91 -8.56
C GLY A 226 -20.19 -21.51 -8.25
N VAL A 227 -20.49 -20.56 -9.14
CA VAL A 227 -20.19 -19.13 -8.96
C VAL A 227 -21.50 -18.37 -9.10
N ALA A 228 -21.80 -17.49 -8.14
CA ALA A 228 -22.98 -16.63 -8.20
C ALA A 228 -22.69 -15.40 -9.06
N ASP A 229 -21.62 -14.68 -8.73
CA ASP A 229 -21.23 -13.40 -9.34
C ASP A 229 -19.72 -13.14 -9.15
N GLY A 230 -19.29 -11.86 -9.25
CA GLY A 230 -17.90 -11.46 -9.17
C GLY A 230 -17.25 -11.66 -7.79
N ASP A 231 -18.02 -11.65 -6.71
CA ASP A 231 -17.51 -11.73 -5.34
C ASP A 231 -18.15 -12.84 -4.49
N THR A 232 -19.00 -13.66 -5.10
CA THR A 232 -19.69 -14.74 -4.42
C THR A 232 -19.58 -16.06 -5.20
N ALA A 233 -19.13 -17.11 -4.52
CA ALA A 233 -19.03 -18.47 -5.05
C ALA A 233 -19.52 -19.52 -4.04
N TYR A 234 -19.76 -20.75 -4.50
CA TYR A 234 -20.26 -21.86 -3.69
C TYR A 234 -19.20 -22.95 -3.56
N PHE A 235 -19.05 -23.46 -2.34
CA PHE A 235 -18.06 -24.50 -2.05
C PHE A 235 -18.66 -25.65 -1.24
N GLN A 236 -18.14 -26.86 -1.46
CA GLN A 236 -18.55 -28.06 -0.72
C GLN A 236 -18.08 -27.99 0.74
N ALA A 237 -18.91 -28.48 1.66
CA ALA A 237 -18.55 -28.66 3.06
C ALA A 237 -17.39 -29.66 3.21
N MET A 238 -16.21 -29.20 3.61
CA MET A 238 -14.99 -30.00 3.71
C MET A 238 -13.99 -29.37 4.68
N ASN A 239 -13.21 -30.20 5.37
CA ASN A 239 -12.04 -29.77 6.15
C ASN A 239 -12.33 -28.66 7.18
N GLY A 240 -13.51 -28.66 7.80
CA GLY A 240 -13.91 -27.64 8.78
C GLY A 240 -14.65 -26.43 8.19
N TYR A 241 -14.65 -26.27 6.86
CA TYR A 241 -15.54 -25.33 6.18
C TYR A 241 -16.97 -25.91 6.11
N PRO A 242 -18.02 -25.17 6.55
CA PRO A 242 -19.39 -25.68 6.64
C PRO A 242 -20.08 -25.90 5.29
N GLY A 243 -19.50 -25.42 4.17
CA GLY A 243 -20.14 -25.48 2.86
C GLY A 243 -21.09 -24.32 2.59
N GLY A 244 -21.53 -24.22 1.33
CA GLY A 244 -22.50 -23.21 0.90
C GLY A 244 -21.85 -22.04 0.16
N SER A 245 -22.55 -20.90 0.12
CA SER A 245 -22.03 -19.69 -0.48
C SER A 245 -20.94 -19.06 0.39
N MET A 246 -19.97 -18.42 -0.25
CA MET A 246 -18.97 -17.57 0.37
C MET A 246 -18.99 -16.20 -0.30
N ARG A 247 -19.15 -15.15 0.50
CA ARG A 247 -18.89 -13.77 0.13
C ARG A 247 -17.39 -13.49 0.32
N TYR A 248 -16.75 -13.01 -0.73
CA TYR A 248 -15.33 -12.70 -0.73
C TYR A 248 -15.08 -11.52 0.21
N PHE A 249 -14.09 -11.62 1.09
CA PHE A 249 -13.74 -10.49 1.95
C PHE A 249 -12.98 -9.39 1.17
N TYR A 250 -12.81 -8.20 1.75
CA TYR A 250 -12.12 -7.00 1.21
C TYR A 250 -12.68 -6.27 -0.01
N LEU A 251 -13.46 -6.93 -0.86
CA LEU A 251 -13.92 -6.34 -2.12
C LEU A 251 -15.44 -6.33 -2.24
N ASN A 252 -15.95 -5.53 -3.16
CA ASN A 252 -17.36 -5.51 -3.53
C ASN A 252 -17.44 -5.34 -5.05
N THR A 253 -17.85 -6.38 -5.76
CA THR A 253 -17.96 -6.30 -7.23
C THR A 253 -19.30 -5.73 -7.63
N PRO A 254 -19.40 -4.99 -8.77
CA PRO A 254 -20.69 -4.58 -9.30
C PRO A 254 -21.63 -5.77 -9.50
N GLU A 255 -22.91 -5.56 -9.22
CA GLU A 255 -23.90 -6.64 -9.14
C GLU A 255 -24.41 -7.08 -10.53
N VAL A 256 -24.74 -8.36 -10.67
CA VAL A 256 -25.53 -8.88 -11.81
C VAL A 256 -27.03 -8.81 -11.50
N ASP A 257 -27.88 -8.87 -12.54
CA ASP A 257 -29.33 -8.81 -12.35
C ASP A 257 -29.83 -10.02 -11.53
N GLY A 258 -30.61 -9.76 -10.49
CA GLY A 258 -31.10 -10.75 -9.55
C GLY A 258 -32.50 -10.43 -9.03
N GLY A 259 -33.04 -11.31 -8.19
CA GLY A 259 -34.43 -11.16 -7.70
C GLY A 259 -34.68 -9.87 -6.90
N ASN A 260 -33.64 -9.28 -6.30
CA ASN A 260 -33.72 -8.06 -5.48
C ASN A 260 -32.62 -7.03 -5.82
N VAL A 261 -31.79 -7.28 -6.82
CA VAL A 261 -30.66 -6.43 -7.23
C VAL A 261 -30.74 -6.20 -8.72
N SER A 262 -30.41 -5.00 -9.17
CA SER A 262 -30.35 -4.65 -10.59
C SER A 262 -28.91 -4.73 -11.07
N ALA A 263 -28.72 -5.18 -12.31
CA ALA A 263 -27.39 -5.18 -12.90
C ALA A 263 -26.75 -3.78 -12.86
N GLU A 264 -25.45 -3.75 -12.58
CA GLU A 264 -24.61 -2.56 -12.56
C GLU A 264 -23.57 -2.64 -13.69
N PRO A 265 -23.02 -1.49 -14.17
CA PRO A 265 -21.94 -1.51 -15.14
C PRO A 265 -20.77 -2.35 -14.61
N TRP A 266 -20.22 -3.22 -15.47
CA TRP A 266 -19.17 -4.20 -15.14
C TRP A 266 -19.62 -5.42 -14.33
N GLY A 267 -20.89 -5.53 -13.92
CA GLY A 267 -21.33 -6.65 -13.08
C GLY A 267 -21.23 -8.00 -13.77
N TYR A 268 -21.64 -8.09 -15.05
CA TYR A 268 -21.50 -9.33 -15.80
C TYR A 268 -20.04 -9.62 -16.16
N VAL A 269 -19.20 -8.59 -16.32
CA VAL A 269 -17.75 -8.76 -16.52
C VAL A 269 -17.10 -9.36 -15.27
N ALA A 270 -17.38 -8.80 -14.09
CA ALA A 270 -16.86 -9.32 -12.82
C ALA A 270 -17.30 -10.77 -12.56
N SER A 271 -18.58 -11.06 -12.79
CA SER A 271 -19.13 -12.43 -12.70
C SER A 271 -18.43 -13.40 -13.66
N THR A 272 -18.26 -12.98 -14.92
CA THR A 272 -17.55 -13.78 -15.93
C THR A 272 -16.10 -14.00 -15.54
N TYR A 273 -15.41 -12.99 -15.02
CA TYR A 273 -14.02 -13.13 -14.57
C TYR A 273 -13.87 -14.17 -13.47
N ASN A 274 -14.70 -14.10 -12.43
CA ASN A 274 -14.68 -15.08 -11.34
C ASN A 274 -15.00 -16.50 -11.84
N LYS A 275 -16.00 -16.63 -12.71
CA LYS A 275 -16.49 -17.92 -13.21
C LYS A 275 -15.57 -18.58 -14.24
N GLU A 276 -15.13 -17.82 -15.24
CA GLU A 276 -14.49 -18.36 -16.45
C GLU A 276 -12.96 -18.27 -16.41
N TYR A 277 -12.39 -17.47 -15.51
CA TYR A 277 -10.94 -17.30 -15.40
C TYR A 277 -10.39 -17.75 -14.04
N LEU A 278 -11.02 -17.31 -12.94
CA LEU A 278 -10.52 -17.63 -11.60
C LEU A 278 -10.89 -19.06 -11.17
N LEU A 279 -12.17 -19.41 -11.24
CA LEU A 279 -12.70 -20.67 -10.72
C LEU A 279 -13.13 -21.69 -11.79
N ASN A 280 -12.82 -21.45 -13.06
CA ASN A 280 -12.99 -22.45 -14.13
C ASN A 280 -12.08 -23.66 -13.90
N ASP A 281 -12.42 -24.77 -14.54
CA ASP A 281 -11.65 -26.02 -14.54
C ASP A 281 -11.13 -26.40 -13.15
N PRO A 282 -12.01 -26.50 -12.13
CA PRO A 282 -11.60 -26.64 -10.73
C PRO A 282 -10.79 -27.91 -10.45
N THR A 283 -10.86 -28.91 -11.33
CA THR A 283 -10.04 -30.14 -11.24
C THR A 283 -8.56 -29.93 -11.57
N SER A 284 -8.23 -28.83 -12.25
CA SER A 284 -6.84 -28.43 -12.57
C SER A 284 -6.22 -27.50 -11.53
N LYS A 285 -7.01 -27.07 -10.53
CA LYS A 285 -6.65 -26.05 -9.54
C LYS A 285 -6.78 -26.60 -8.13
N THR A 286 -5.91 -26.13 -7.25
CA THR A 286 -6.11 -26.25 -5.81
C THR A 286 -6.84 -25.01 -5.33
N ILE A 287 -8.09 -25.18 -4.89
CA ILE A 287 -8.91 -24.09 -4.36
C ILE A 287 -8.94 -24.21 -2.84
N ARG A 288 -8.64 -23.10 -2.17
CA ARG A 288 -8.77 -22.99 -0.71
C ARG A 288 -9.63 -21.80 -0.33
N VAL A 289 -10.35 -21.95 0.78
CA VAL A 289 -11.02 -20.84 1.45
C VAL A 289 -10.36 -20.60 2.78
N GLN A 290 -10.21 -19.33 3.16
CA GLN A 290 -9.59 -18.91 4.40
C GLN A 290 -10.57 -18.06 5.21
N SER A 291 -10.75 -18.38 6.49
CA SER A 291 -11.58 -17.58 7.38
C SER A 291 -10.86 -16.29 7.78
N ILE A 292 -11.62 -15.29 8.22
CA ILE A 292 -11.05 -14.03 8.70
C ILE A 292 -10.88 -14.14 10.23
N PRO A 293 -9.66 -14.00 10.77
CA PRO A 293 -9.41 -14.16 12.20
C PRO A 293 -10.23 -13.17 13.02
N GLY A 294 -10.91 -13.66 14.05
CA GLY A 294 -11.73 -12.86 14.97
C GLY A 294 -13.07 -12.36 14.40
N ASN A 295 -13.37 -12.64 13.13
CA ASN A 295 -14.66 -12.29 12.52
C ASN A 295 -15.62 -13.48 12.56
N SER A 296 -16.93 -13.20 12.53
CA SER A 296 -17.94 -14.23 12.35
C SER A 296 -17.72 -15.02 11.06
N LEU A 297 -17.92 -16.34 11.11
CA LEU A 297 -17.78 -17.23 9.94
C LEU A 297 -18.79 -16.91 8.83
N GLN A 298 -19.94 -16.32 9.18
CA GLN A 298 -20.98 -15.91 8.26
C GLN A 298 -21.31 -14.43 8.42
N GLU A 299 -21.67 -13.78 7.32
CA GLU A 299 -22.22 -12.43 7.32
C GLU A 299 -23.75 -12.45 7.51
N GLY A 300 -24.37 -11.27 7.65
CA GLY A 300 -25.79 -11.12 8.02
C GLY A 300 -26.83 -11.78 7.10
N TYR A 301 -26.50 -12.06 5.84
CA TYR A 301 -27.34 -12.81 4.90
C TYR A 301 -27.07 -14.33 4.89
N GLY A 302 -26.24 -14.82 5.82
CA GLY A 302 -25.98 -16.25 6.01
C GLY A 302 -24.99 -16.86 5.00
N ARG A 303 -24.32 -16.03 4.17
CA ARG A 303 -23.17 -16.48 3.37
C ARG A 303 -21.96 -16.61 4.29
N ASN A 304 -21.09 -17.57 4.01
CA ASN A 304 -19.79 -17.62 4.69
C ASN A 304 -18.94 -16.42 4.28
N LEU A 305 -18.10 -15.91 5.17
CA LEU A 305 -17.20 -14.78 4.91
C LEU A 305 -15.76 -15.28 4.87
N GLY A 306 -15.01 -14.93 3.83
CA GLY A 306 -13.62 -15.38 3.75
C GLY A 306 -12.87 -14.98 2.49
N LEU A 307 -11.61 -15.42 2.42
CA LEU A 307 -10.74 -15.26 1.26
C LEU A 307 -10.74 -16.52 0.40
N VAL A 308 -10.48 -16.36 -0.90
CA VAL A 308 -10.44 -17.48 -1.86
C VAL A 308 -9.09 -17.51 -2.54
N TRP A 309 -8.42 -18.64 -2.45
CA TRP A 309 -7.08 -18.86 -2.98
C TRP A 309 -7.12 -19.88 -4.11
N VAL A 310 -6.50 -19.54 -5.24
CA VAL A 310 -6.36 -20.43 -6.40
C VAL A 310 -4.88 -20.70 -6.61
N ASN A 311 -4.46 -21.96 -6.45
CA ASN A 311 -3.05 -22.38 -6.53
C ASN A 311 -2.11 -21.56 -5.63
N GLY A 312 -2.63 -21.07 -4.49
CA GLY A 312 -1.86 -20.27 -3.53
C GLY A 312 -1.90 -18.77 -3.78
N ALA A 313 -2.47 -18.28 -4.88
CA ALA A 313 -2.62 -16.85 -5.15
C ALA A 313 -4.02 -16.35 -4.78
N LEU A 314 -4.10 -15.12 -4.23
CA LEU A 314 -5.34 -14.54 -3.71
C LEU A 314 -6.27 -14.09 -4.85
N SER A 315 -7.47 -14.67 -4.94
CA SER A 315 -8.43 -14.36 -6.01
C SER A 315 -8.90 -12.90 -5.94
N GLN A 316 -9.13 -12.39 -4.73
CA GLN A 316 -9.55 -11.01 -4.49
C GLN A 316 -8.56 -10.00 -5.07
N PHE A 317 -7.25 -10.27 -4.95
CA PHE A 317 -6.21 -9.42 -5.51
C PHE A 317 -6.36 -9.27 -7.02
N TRP A 318 -6.59 -10.38 -7.73
CA TRP A 318 -6.72 -10.37 -9.18
C TRP A 318 -8.02 -9.73 -9.68
N ILE A 319 -9.10 -9.78 -8.90
CA ILE A 319 -10.35 -9.04 -9.20
C ILE A 319 -10.11 -7.53 -9.07
N VAL A 320 -9.51 -7.09 -7.96
CA VAL A 320 -9.21 -5.68 -7.70
C VAL A 320 -8.20 -5.13 -8.71
N ALA A 321 -7.20 -5.94 -9.07
CA ALA A 321 -6.17 -5.62 -10.05
C ALA A 321 -6.71 -5.35 -11.47
N GLU A 322 -7.82 -5.99 -11.84
CA GLU A 322 -8.53 -5.76 -13.11
C GLU A 322 -9.50 -4.56 -13.03
N GLY A 323 -9.57 -3.88 -11.87
CA GLY A 323 -10.54 -2.80 -11.64
C GLY A 323 -11.97 -3.31 -11.56
N LEU A 324 -12.21 -4.56 -11.19
CA LEU A 324 -13.56 -5.17 -11.18
C LEU A 324 -14.23 -5.13 -9.79
N SER A 325 -13.79 -4.21 -8.94
CA SER A 325 -14.34 -3.98 -7.60
C SER A 325 -14.57 -2.48 -7.38
N GLU A 326 -15.51 -2.15 -6.50
CA GLU A 326 -15.52 -0.89 -5.76
C GLU A 326 -14.20 -0.68 -4.99
N ASP A 327 -14.07 0.47 -4.33
CA ASP A 327 -12.87 0.81 -3.57
C ASP A 327 -12.62 -0.18 -2.42
N VAL A 328 -11.40 -0.68 -2.32
CA VAL A 328 -10.96 -1.49 -1.18
C VAL A 328 -10.76 -0.59 0.04
N GLY A 329 -10.79 -1.20 1.24
CA GLY A 329 -10.61 -0.47 2.49
C GLY A 329 -9.29 0.32 2.55
N THR A 330 -9.35 1.51 3.15
CA THR A 330 -8.17 2.38 3.35
C THR A 330 -7.57 2.28 4.75
N GLN A 331 -8.34 1.78 5.70
CA GLN A 331 -7.98 1.66 7.11
C GLN A 331 -7.68 0.20 7.46
N TYR A 332 -6.54 -0.02 8.13
CA TYR A 332 -6.17 -1.33 8.63
C TYR A 332 -6.95 -1.66 9.90
N GLN A 333 -7.35 -2.91 10.03
CA GLN A 333 -8.00 -3.48 11.20
C GLN A 333 -7.11 -4.55 11.83
N ILE A 334 -7.45 -4.99 13.03
CA ILE A 334 -6.67 -6.01 13.77
C ILE A 334 -6.46 -7.29 12.95
N TYR A 335 -7.44 -7.71 12.16
CA TYR A 335 -7.32 -8.89 11.30
C TYR A 335 -6.32 -8.70 10.15
N ASP A 336 -6.09 -7.47 9.68
CA ASP A 336 -5.11 -7.19 8.61
C ASP A 336 -3.69 -7.47 9.08
N TYR A 337 -3.43 -7.27 10.38
CA TYR A 337 -2.15 -7.59 11.00
C TYR A 337 -1.94 -9.09 11.20
N LEU A 338 -2.99 -9.90 11.01
CA LEU A 338 -2.94 -11.36 11.07
C LEU A 338 -2.97 -12.00 9.68
N LEU A 339 -3.39 -11.26 8.66
CA LEU A 339 -3.54 -11.69 7.27
C LEU A 339 -2.48 -11.01 6.39
N THR A 340 -1.28 -11.59 6.37
CA THR A 340 -0.10 -11.00 5.74
C THR A 340 0.64 -11.98 4.84
N TYR A 341 1.42 -11.44 3.92
CA TYR A 341 2.43 -12.16 3.16
C TYR A 341 3.76 -11.43 3.35
N LYS A 342 4.78 -12.10 3.89
CA LYS A 342 6.11 -11.52 4.10
C LYS A 342 6.08 -10.21 4.91
N ASN A 343 5.32 -10.21 6.00
CA ASN A 343 5.05 -9.06 6.88
C ASN A 343 4.30 -7.89 6.23
N VAL A 344 3.79 -8.03 5.01
CA VAL A 344 2.92 -7.03 4.34
C VAL A 344 1.46 -7.49 4.44
N PRO A 345 0.55 -6.69 5.01
CA PRO A 345 -0.88 -7.00 5.04
C PRO A 345 -1.48 -7.22 3.65
N TYR A 346 -2.44 -8.14 3.51
CA TYR A 346 -3.14 -8.36 2.24
C TYR A 346 -3.85 -7.08 1.74
N LEU A 347 -4.36 -6.26 2.66
CA LEU A 347 -4.95 -4.97 2.33
C LEU A 347 -3.97 -4.03 1.59
N THR A 348 -2.68 -4.07 1.95
CA THR A 348 -1.65 -3.28 1.27
C THR A 348 -1.54 -3.71 -0.19
N PHE A 349 -1.44 -5.02 -0.48
CA PHE A 349 -1.42 -5.52 -1.85
C PHE A 349 -2.68 -5.12 -2.65
N LEU A 350 -3.86 -5.22 -2.02
CA LEU A 350 -5.14 -4.85 -2.64
C LEU A 350 -5.19 -3.35 -2.98
N ARG A 351 -4.68 -2.48 -2.10
CA ARG A 351 -4.61 -1.03 -2.36
C ARG A 351 -3.67 -0.70 -3.53
N PHE A 352 -2.53 -1.37 -3.65
CA PHE A 352 -1.64 -1.22 -4.80
C PHE A 352 -2.24 -1.78 -6.09
N ALA A 353 -2.98 -2.90 -6.02
CA ALA A 353 -3.72 -3.45 -7.16
C ALA A 353 -4.79 -2.47 -7.66
N GLN A 354 -5.55 -1.88 -6.75
CA GLN A 354 -6.53 -0.84 -7.08
C GLN A 354 -5.87 0.38 -7.72
N TYR A 355 -4.78 0.87 -7.12
CA TYR A 355 -4.05 2.03 -7.65
C TYR A 355 -3.57 1.80 -9.09
N ARG A 356 -3.10 0.57 -9.39
CA ARG A 356 -2.77 0.19 -10.77
C ARG A 356 -3.99 0.30 -11.70
N ALA A 357 -5.15 -0.22 -11.29
CA ALA A 357 -6.37 -0.13 -12.09
C ALA A 357 -6.82 1.32 -12.29
N GLU A 358 -6.69 2.18 -11.29
CA GLU A 358 -6.98 3.61 -11.35
C GLU A 358 -6.08 4.33 -12.36
N LEU A 359 -4.76 4.12 -12.27
CA LEU A 359 -3.78 4.71 -13.20
C LEU A 359 -4.06 4.33 -14.66
N ASN A 360 -4.58 3.13 -14.90
CA ASN A 360 -4.88 2.64 -16.25
C ASN A 360 -6.34 2.89 -16.67
N GLY A 361 -7.20 3.38 -15.77
CA GLY A 361 -8.62 3.57 -16.04
C GLY A 361 -9.36 2.27 -16.38
N TRP A 362 -8.98 1.14 -15.77
CA TRP A 362 -9.59 -0.17 -16.02
C TRP A 362 -10.90 -0.38 -15.27
N GLY A 363 -11.83 -1.10 -15.89
CA GLY A 363 -13.05 -1.55 -15.23
C GLY A 363 -13.85 -0.41 -14.58
N THR A 364 -14.21 -0.58 -13.31
CA THR A 364 -14.93 0.40 -12.48
C THR A 364 -14.13 1.68 -12.22
N LYS A 365 -12.81 1.65 -12.40
CA LYS A 365 -11.92 2.81 -12.24
C LYS A 365 -11.83 3.64 -13.54
N GLY A 366 -12.46 3.16 -14.61
CA GLY A 366 -12.62 3.88 -15.87
C GLY A 366 -13.79 4.87 -15.86
N TYR A 367 -14.49 4.92 -16.99
CA TYR A 367 -15.62 5.82 -17.20
C TYR A 367 -16.81 5.45 -16.28
N PRO A 368 -17.45 6.43 -15.61
CA PRO A 368 -17.38 7.87 -15.89
C PRO A 368 -16.40 8.66 -15.02
N ASN A 369 -15.78 8.03 -14.01
CA ASN A 369 -14.89 8.72 -13.07
C ASN A 369 -13.60 9.17 -13.75
N ASN A 370 -13.10 8.34 -14.68
CA ASN A 370 -12.04 8.69 -15.62
C ASN A 370 -12.65 8.82 -17.04
N PRO A 371 -12.82 10.03 -17.60
CA PRO A 371 -13.41 10.24 -18.92
C PRO A 371 -12.69 9.52 -20.07
N ASP A 372 -11.38 9.29 -19.91
CA ASP A 372 -10.51 8.61 -20.87
C ASP A 372 -10.35 7.11 -20.57
N GLY A 373 -10.95 6.64 -19.46
CA GLY A 373 -10.92 5.24 -19.04
C GLY A 373 -11.96 4.37 -19.75
N GLU A 374 -11.93 3.09 -19.40
CA GLU A 374 -12.77 2.06 -20.02
C GLU A 374 -14.25 2.27 -19.75
N LYS A 375 -15.08 1.90 -20.73
CA LYS A 375 -16.53 1.85 -20.58
C LYS A 375 -16.97 0.41 -20.42
N SER A 376 -17.88 0.17 -19.49
CA SER A 376 -18.50 -1.14 -19.31
C SER A 376 -19.10 -1.61 -20.64
N PRO A 377 -18.69 -2.80 -21.15
CA PRO A 377 -19.17 -3.35 -22.42
C PRO A 377 -20.63 -3.81 -22.37
N ASP A 378 -21.17 -3.96 -21.17
CA ASP A 378 -22.54 -4.35 -20.86
C ASP A 378 -23.47 -3.17 -20.56
N TRP A 379 -23.02 -1.91 -20.57
CA TRP A 379 -23.84 -0.80 -20.08
C TRP A 379 -24.08 0.34 -21.07
N ASN A 380 -25.32 0.83 -21.11
CA ASN A 380 -25.66 2.08 -21.78
C ASN A 380 -25.75 3.21 -20.75
N TYR A 381 -24.75 4.10 -20.76
CA TYR A 381 -24.63 5.20 -19.79
C TYR A 381 -25.67 6.31 -19.95
N ASP A 382 -26.24 6.51 -21.15
CA ASP A 382 -27.29 7.51 -21.38
C ASP A 382 -28.62 7.08 -20.77
N THR A 383 -28.99 5.83 -20.99
CA THR A 383 -30.26 5.26 -20.49
C THR A 383 -30.14 4.64 -19.10
N ARG A 384 -28.91 4.46 -18.61
CA ARG A 384 -28.57 3.77 -17.36
C ARG A 384 -29.21 2.38 -17.27
N ARG A 385 -28.99 1.59 -18.32
CA ARG A 385 -29.53 0.23 -18.44
C ARG A 385 -28.48 -0.74 -18.94
N ASN A 386 -28.59 -1.97 -18.44
CA ASN A 386 -27.88 -3.10 -18.99
C ASN A 386 -28.27 -3.32 -20.47
N THR A 387 -27.28 -3.66 -21.29
CA THR A 387 -27.42 -3.91 -22.72
C THR A 387 -27.23 -5.39 -23.08
N THR A 388 -26.48 -6.14 -22.27
CA THR A 388 -26.23 -7.57 -22.48
C THR A 388 -25.87 -8.27 -21.17
N GLN A 389 -26.27 -9.52 -21.02
CA GLN A 389 -25.83 -10.37 -19.90
C GLN A 389 -24.57 -11.18 -20.26
N ASN A 390 -24.06 -11.04 -21.49
CA ASN A 390 -22.88 -11.74 -22.00
C ASN A 390 -21.93 -10.72 -22.65
N PRO A 391 -21.27 -9.85 -21.87
CA PRO A 391 -20.28 -8.92 -22.41
C PRO A 391 -19.09 -9.67 -23.02
N VAL A 392 -18.50 -9.10 -24.08
CA VAL A 392 -17.20 -9.55 -24.59
C VAL A 392 -16.12 -8.71 -23.92
N TRP A 393 -15.31 -9.36 -23.09
CA TRP A 393 -14.19 -8.74 -22.38
C TRP A 393 -13.06 -9.76 -22.19
N THR A 394 -11.84 -9.27 -22.08
CA THR A 394 -10.65 -10.10 -21.86
C THR A 394 -9.82 -9.46 -20.75
N PRO A 395 -9.33 -10.24 -19.76
CA PRO A 395 -8.47 -9.73 -18.70
C PRO A 395 -7.23 -9.02 -19.25
N HIS A 396 -6.84 -7.93 -18.59
CA HIS A 396 -5.61 -7.21 -18.91
C HIS A 396 -4.38 -7.98 -18.45
N LEU A 397 -4.54 -8.75 -17.37
CA LEU A 397 -3.45 -9.40 -16.65
C LEU A 397 -3.48 -10.91 -16.89
N GLN A 398 -2.29 -11.46 -17.09
CA GLN A 398 -2.13 -12.91 -17.07
C GLN A 398 -2.21 -13.40 -15.62
N LEU A 399 -3.10 -14.38 -15.38
CA LEU A 399 -3.19 -15.03 -14.09
C LEU A 399 -1.95 -15.91 -13.83
N PRO A 400 -1.46 -16.00 -12.59
CA PRO A 400 -0.18 -16.65 -12.27
C PRO A 400 -0.23 -18.18 -12.38
N TRP A 401 -1.39 -18.75 -12.71
CA TRP A 401 -1.61 -20.19 -12.87
C TRP A 401 -2.08 -20.61 -14.27
N ILE A 402 -2.06 -19.69 -15.25
CA ILE A 402 -2.39 -19.96 -16.66
C ILE A 402 -1.11 -20.21 -17.46
#